data_AF-F2F5T8-F1
#
_entry.id   AF-F2F5T8-F1
#
_cell.length_a   1.000
_cell.length_b   1.000
_cell.length_c   1.000
_cell.angle_alpha   90.00
_cell.angle_beta   90.00
_cell.angle_gamma   90.00
#
_symmetry.space_group_name_H-M   'P 1'
#
loop_
_entity.id
_entity.type
_entity.pdbx_description
1 polymer ?
#
loop_
_entity_poly.entity_id
_entity_poly.type
_entity_poly.pdbx_seq_one_letter_code
_entity_poly.pdbx_strand_id
1 'polypeptide(L)'
;MSHLIVSNLTKTVGDKTLFQNIEFTIYDGERAGLIGINGTGKSTLLSIIARKQDADSVEFDHPNKYRIAYLEQDPQFPQDLTVLQAVFSGDSPILQLNRAYEEAVAALSQNPQSEKLQNELFRLQQQMDTENAWDVNALAKQALTKLGIDMFDQQVTSLSGGQQKRVALAKVLIEPADLYLLDEPTNHLDVTSTEWLQEMVARLKGAVIFITHDRYFLDETSTHIYELADKTLYRHTGSYGDFLEARAIREEMNAASQAKLRNRYRSELKWIRRGAKARTTKQKARIQRFDALDESIDRSNDQTDLELGLATTRLGKKVLESDGISKAYGDRVIIQDFEFLLQHGDRIGIIGANGYGKSTLLNMLAGEIEPDKGEVIVGSTVKRLHFKQALPAMNENARMIDYIREASNDITDSDGVRYSASQMLERFLFPLNTHGTPISKLSGGERKRLHLLRLLMEQPNVLLLDEPTNDLDIETLGVLEDFIENFPGVVITISHDRFFLDRIAKKLWILDGKGGVSESLDIYTDYLAKRESELQQEAKEMKLEKPKVEKQKSEKKKLSFKEQKEWESIADTIAQVEEKIMTTEDEISSAGSDFTKLQQLTSDLEKLNQEYEQLIERWSYLDEIANG
;
A
#
# COMPACT_ATOMS: atom_id res chain seq x y z
N MET A 1 11.46 -15.26 21.69
CA MET A 1 11.44 -14.24 20.63
C MET A 1 11.89 -14.93 19.36
N SER A 2 11.01 -15.03 18.36
CA SER A 2 11.42 -15.52 17.04
C SER A 2 12.35 -14.46 16.42
N HIS A 3 13.37 -14.92 15.72
CA HIS A 3 14.33 -14.07 15.04
C HIS A 3 14.86 -14.83 13.84
N LEU A 4 15.32 -14.08 12.85
CA LEU A 4 16.07 -14.60 11.72
C LEU A 4 17.39 -13.84 11.66
N ILE A 5 18.49 -14.58 11.77
CA ILE A 5 19.83 -14.08 11.52
C ILE A 5 20.28 -14.64 10.17
N VAL A 6 20.76 -13.74 9.31
CA VAL A 6 21.35 -14.07 8.03
C VAL A 6 22.80 -13.63 8.06
N SER A 7 23.73 -14.56 7.81
CA SER A 7 25.18 -14.29 7.76
C SER A 7 25.80 -14.80 6.45
N ASN A 8 26.93 -14.21 6.09
CA ASN A 8 27.74 -14.59 4.92
C ASN A 8 26.96 -14.61 3.59
N LEU A 9 25.93 -13.78 3.45
CA LEU A 9 25.07 -13.81 2.27
C LEU A 9 25.76 -13.14 1.07
N THR A 10 26.03 -13.92 0.03
CA THR A 10 26.63 -13.44 -1.23
C THR A 10 25.84 -13.95 -2.43
N LYS A 11 25.60 -13.06 -3.40
CA LYS A 11 24.99 -13.43 -4.67
C LYS A 11 25.62 -12.73 -5.87
N THR A 12 25.98 -13.54 -6.86
CA THR A 12 26.49 -13.14 -8.16
C THR A 12 25.56 -13.68 -9.26
N VAL A 13 25.25 -12.83 -10.24
CA VAL A 13 24.43 -13.20 -11.40
C VAL A 13 25.23 -12.87 -12.66
N GLY A 14 25.69 -13.91 -13.37
CA GLY A 14 26.64 -13.75 -14.47
C GLY A 14 27.95 -13.13 -13.97
N ASP A 15 28.37 -12.03 -14.60
CA ASP A 15 29.58 -11.28 -14.20
C ASP A 15 29.30 -10.18 -13.16
N LYS A 16 28.04 -9.98 -12.75
CA LYS A 16 27.62 -8.91 -11.82
C LYS A 16 27.41 -9.47 -10.42
N THR A 17 28.27 -9.11 -9.48
CA THR A 17 28.02 -9.31 -8.04
C THR A 17 26.94 -8.32 -7.60
N LEU A 18 25.80 -8.84 -7.16
CA LEU A 18 24.69 -8.02 -6.65
C LEU A 18 25.01 -7.53 -5.25
N PHE A 19 25.39 -8.46 -4.38
CA PHE A 19 25.81 -8.19 -3.02
C PHE A 19 26.77 -9.24 -2.49
N GLN A 20 27.61 -8.83 -1.54
CA GLN A 20 28.69 -9.65 -1.01
C GLN A 20 28.79 -9.53 0.50
N ASN A 21 28.82 -10.69 1.17
CA ASN A 21 29.00 -10.81 2.62
C ASN A 21 28.05 -9.94 3.45
N ILE A 22 26.76 -9.96 3.09
CA ILE A 22 25.72 -9.28 3.87
C ILE A 22 25.44 -10.06 5.16
N GLU A 23 25.26 -9.32 6.24
CA GLU A 23 24.84 -9.82 7.55
C GLU A 23 23.74 -8.91 8.10
N PHE A 24 22.62 -9.50 8.55
CA PHE A 24 21.57 -8.77 9.26
C PHE A 24 20.74 -9.70 10.15
N THR A 25 20.08 -9.06 11.12
CA THR A 25 19.17 -9.73 12.05
C THR A 25 17.85 -8.98 12.06
N ILE A 26 16.75 -9.73 11.94
CA ILE A 26 15.40 -9.21 12.11
C ILE A 26 14.69 -9.94 13.26
N TYR A 27 14.03 -9.16 14.11
CA TYR A 27 13.30 -9.64 15.28
C TYR A 27 11.79 -9.58 15.07
N ASP A 28 11.07 -10.41 15.82
CA ASP A 28 9.61 -10.39 15.89
C ASP A 28 9.05 -8.99 16.15
N GLY A 29 8.04 -8.59 15.39
CA GLY A 29 7.42 -7.26 15.44
C GLY A 29 8.22 -6.11 14.78
N GLU A 30 9.44 -6.36 14.29
CA GLU A 30 10.15 -5.35 13.49
C GLU A 30 9.59 -5.26 12.07
N ARG A 31 9.56 -4.05 11.52
CA ARG A 31 9.10 -3.76 10.16
C ARG A 31 10.22 -3.05 9.40
N ALA A 32 10.79 -3.73 8.43
CA ALA A 32 11.97 -3.28 7.71
C ALA A 32 11.62 -2.91 6.26
N GLY A 33 11.81 -1.65 5.90
CA GLY A 33 11.74 -1.20 4.51
C GLY A 33 13.07 -1.50 3.80
N LEU A 34 13.05 -2.27 2.72
CA LEU A 34 14.23 -2.55 1.90
C LEU A 34 14.28 -1.61 0.69
N ILE A 35 15.27 -0.73 0.66
CA ILE A 35 15.47 0.26 -0.39
C ILE A 35 16.80 0.08 -1.12
N GLY A 36 16.90 0.66 -2.31
CA GLY A 36 18.09 0.62 -3.14
C GLY A 36 17.75 0.87 -4.61
N ILE A 37 18.76 1.12 -5.43
CA ILE A 37 18.61 1.38 -6.86
C ILE A 37 18.07 0.13 -7.57
N ASN A 38 17.39 0.29 -8.69
CA ASN A 38 16.98 -0.83 -9.52
C ASN A 38 18.18 -1.65 -10.00
N GLY A 39 18.05 -2.98 -9.93
CA GLY A 39 19.12 -3.90 -10.31
C GLY A 39 20.24 -4.08 -9.29
N THR A 40 20.10 -3.60 -8.05
CA THR A 40 20.99 -3.94 -6.91
C THR A 40 20.69 -5.32 -6.33
N GLY A 41 19.52 -5.90 -6.61
CA GLY A 41 19.14 -7.25 -6.18
C GLY A 41 18.14 -7.31 -5.02
N LYS A 42 17.31 -6.27 -4.80
CA LYS A 42 16.28 -6.24 -3.73
C LYS A 42 15.34 -7.46 -3.77
N SER A 43 14.68 -7.70 -4.91
CA SER A 43 13.80 -8.86 -5.10
C SER A 43 14.55 -10.20 -5.03
N THR A 44 15.80 -10.23 -5.50
CA THR A 44 16.70 -11.39 -5.36
C THR A 44 16.97 -11.70 -3.88
N LEU A 45 17.20 -10.67 -3.06
CA LEU A 45 17.42 -10.81 -1.62
C LEU A 45 16.19 -11.42 -0.94
N LEU A 46 14.99 -10.89 -1.18
CA LEU A 46 13.75 -11.48 -0.65
C LEU A 46 13.53 -12.92 -1.13
N SER A 47 13.78 -13.21 -2.40
CA SER A 47 13.63 -14.56 -2.96
C SER A 47 14.58 -15.58 -2.33
N ILE A 48 15.80 -15.16 -1.98
CA ILE A 48 16.77 -15.99 -1.26
C ILE A 48 16.30 -16.24 0.18
N ILE A 49 15.83 -15.21 0.88
CA ILE A 49 15.29 -15.34 2.25
C ILE A 49 14.06 -16.27 2.25
N ALA A 50 13.21 -16.17 1.23
CA ALA A 50 12.06 -17.04 1.00
C ALA A 50 12.42 -18.47 0.56
N ARG A 51 13.71 -18.79 0.37
CA ARG A 51 14.22 -20.08 -0.14
C ARG A 51 13.68 -20.48 -1.53
N LYS A 52 13.31 -19.49 -2.34
CA LYS A 52 12.87 -19.68 -3.72
C LYS A 52 14.05 -19.64 -4.71
N GLN A 53 15.15 -19.04 -4.31
CA GLN A 53 16.34 -18.90 -5.13
C GLN A 53 17.61 -19.22 -4.33
N ASP A 54 18.57 -19.88 -4.96
CA ASP A 54 19.84 -20.23 -4.33
C ASP A 54 20.79 -19.02 -4.24
N ALA A 55 21.51 -18.90 -3.13
CA ALA A 55 22.63 -17.98 -2.94
C ALA A 55 23.97 -18.69 -3.22
N ASP A 56 25.03 -17.92 -3.45
CA ASP A 56 26.37 -18.49 -3.63
C ASP A 56 26.95 -18.93 -2.28
N SER A 57 26.67 -18.13 -1.24
CA SER A 57 26.91 -18.45 0.16
C SER A 57 25.80 -17.81 1.00
N VAL A 58 25.26 -18.53 1.97
CA VAL A 58 24.32 -17.99 2.97
C VAL A 58 24.25 -18.93 4.16
N GLU A 59 24.18 -18.36 5.35
CA GLU A 59 23.89 -19.07 6.59
C GLU A 59 22.64 -18.45 7.21
N PHE A 60 21.71 -19.32 7.62
CA PHE A 60 20.46 -18.93 8.28
C PHE A 60 20.43 -19.51 9.69
N ASP A 61 20.16 -18.67 10.68
CA ASP A 61 19.84 -19.09 12.04
C ASP A 61 18.44 -18.60 12.42
N HIS A 62 17.54 -19.56 12.69
CA HIS A 62 16.15 -19.32 13.07
C HIS A 62 15.58 -20.54 13.83
N PRO A 63 14.47 -20.36 14.57
CA PRO A 63 13.80 -21.48 15.24
C PRO A 63 13.35 -22.61 14.29
N ASN A 64 13.31 -23.86 14.77
CA ASN A 64 12.94 -25.04 13.94
C ASN A 64 11.56 -24.93 13.28
N LYS A 65 10.61 -24.22 13.89
CA LYS A 65 9.26 -23.99 13.36
C LYS A 65 9.08 -22.52 12.95
N TYR A 66 9.92 -22.04 12.04
CA TYR A 66 9.85 -20.67 11.52
C TYR A 66 9.10 -20.65 10.18
N ARG A 67 8.02 -19.88 10.09
CA ARG A 67 7.19 -19.76 8.89
C ARG A 67 7.45 -18.42 8.20
N ILE A 68 7.72 -18.50 6.90
CA ILE A 68 7.95 -17.33 6.04
C ILE A 68 6.81 -17.28 5.01
N ALA A 69 6.06 -16.18 4.99
CA ALA A 69 5.10 -15.89 3.95
C ALA A 69 5.72 -14.90 2.96
N TYR A 70 5.63 -15.19 1.66
CA TYR A 70 6.29 -14.41 0.61
C TYR A 70 5.31 -14.01 -0.49
N LEU A 71 5.22 -12.71 -0.74
CA LEU A 71 4.55 -12.14 -1.90
C LEU A 71 5.56 -11.98 -3.04
N GLU A 72 5.46 -12.86 -4.03
CA GLU A 72 6.24 -12.79 -5.26
C GLU A 72 5.78 -11.60 -6.14
N GLN A 73 6.72 -11.04 -6.91
CA GLN A 73 6.45 -9.93 -7.83
C GLN A 73 5.38 -10.31 -8.89
N ASP A 74 5.51 -11.50 -9.48
CA ASP A 74 4.60 -12.08 -10.46
C ASP A 74 4.01 -13.40 -9.93
N PRO A 75 2.89 -13.35 -9.18
CA PRO A 75 2.33 -14.54 -8.56
C PRO A 75 1.72 -15.48 -9.60
N GLN A 76 2.05 -16.77 -9.48
CA GLN A 76 1.48 -17.81 -10.33
C GLN A 76 0.37 -18.57 -9.59
N PHE A 77 -0.80 -18.67 -10.24
CA PHE A 77 -1.93 -19.42 -9.71
C PHE A 77 -2.27 -20.63 -10.59
N PRO A 78 -2.64 -21.78 -9.99
CA PRO A 78 -3.21 -22.89 -10.74
C PRO A 78 -4.49 -22.48 -11.50
N GLN A 79 -4.70 -23.09 -12.68
CA GLN A 79 -5.77 -22.68 -13.60
C GLN A 79 -7.20 -22.89 -13.06
N ASP A 80 -7.38 -23.82 -12.12
CA ASP A 80 -8.69 -24.30 -11.70
C ASP A 80 -9.22 -23.67 -10.39
N LEU A 81 -8.48 -22.76 -9.76
CA LEU A 81 -8.86 -22.20 -8.47
C LEU A 81 -9.73 -20.95 -8.61
N THR A 82 -10.76 -20.86 -7.76
CA THR A 82 -11.49 -19.60 -7.53
C THR A 82 -10.64 -18.63 -6.71
N VAL A 83 -11.00 -17.34 -6.73
CA VAL A 83 -10.34 -16.31 -5.92
C VAL A 83 -10.27 -16.72 -4.45
N LEU A 84 -11.40 -17.17 -3.88
CA LEU A 84 -11.45 -17.55 -2.47
C LEU A 84 -10.59 -18.79 -2.17
N GLN A 85 -10.62 -19.80 -3.04
CA GLN A 85 -9.79 -21.00 -2.91
C GLN A 85 -8.29 -20.69 -3.03
N ALA A 86 -7.93 -19.75 -3.91
CA ALA A 86 -6.55 -19.32 -4.08
C ALA A 86 -6.02 -18.60 -2.84
N VAL A 87 -6.86 -17.81 -2.15
CA VAL A 87 -6.51 -17.18 -0.87
C VAL A 87 -6.25 -18.23 0.22
N PHE A 88 -7.03 -19.32 0.25
CA PHE A 88 -6.82 -20.43 1.19
C PHE A 88 -5.80 -21.48 0.75
N SER A 89 -5.03 -21.21 -0.32
CA SER A 89 -4.03 -22.17 -0.85
C SER A 89 -2.71 -22.25 -0.05
N GLY A 90 -2.64 -21.62 1.13
CA GLY A 90 -1.48 -21.67 2.02
C GLY A 90 -1.35 -23.00 2.77
N ASP A 91 -0.17 -23.25 3.33
CA ASP A 91 0.16 -24.52 3.99
C ASP A 91 -0.25 -24.55 5.48
N SER A 92 -0.74 -23.43 6.02
CA SER A 92 -1.21 -23.37 7.40
C SER A 92 -2.40 -24.31 7.63
N PRO A 93 -2.44 -25.07 8.74
CA PRO A 93 -3.56 -25.97 9.06
C PRO A 93 -4.93 -25.29 9.04
N ILE A 94 -5.00 -24.03 9.49
CA ILE A 94 -6.25 -23.23 9.50
C ILE A 94 -6.70 -22.88 8.07
N LEU A 95 -5.77 -22.64 7.14
CA LEU A 95 -6.09 -22.37 5.74
C LEU A 95 -6.53 -23.64 5.02
N GLN A 96 -5.87 -24.77 5.28
CA GLN A 96 -6.28 -26.08 4.75
C GLN A 96 -7.69 -26.46 5.20
N LEU A 97 -8.03 -26.18 6.47
CA LEU A 97 -9.38 -26.40 7.00
C LEU A 97 -10.42 -25.52 6.30
N ASN A 98 -10.14 -24.22 6.14
CA ASN A 98 -11.01 -23.30 5.40
C ASN A 98 -11.22 -23.74 3.94
N ARG A 99 -10.14 -24.16 3.27
CA ARG A 99 -10.20 -24.66 1.90
C ARG A 99 -11.06 -25.91 1.79
N ALA A 100 -10.84 -26.90 2.67
CA ALA A 100 -11.63 -28.13 2.68
C ALA A 100 -13.12 -27.84 2.93
N TYR A 101 -13.43 -26.87 3.80
CA TYR A 101 -14.80 -26.40 4.03
C TYR A 101 -15.44 -25.82 2.76
N GLU A 102 -14.77 -24.90 2.07
CA GLU A 102 -15.30 -24.29 0.84
C GLU A 102 -15.45 -25.32 -0.30
N GLU A 103 -14.50 -26.27 -0.42
CA GLU A 103 -14.59 -27.38 -1.38
C GLU A 103 -15.79 -28.31 -1.08
N ALA A 104 -16.04 -28.61 0.21
CA ALA A 104 -17.20 -29.39 0.62
C ALA A 104 -18.53 -28.68 0.34
N VAL A 105 -18.61 -27.35 0.56
CA VAL A 105 -19.78 -26.52 0.25
C VAL A 105 -20.05 -26.49 -1.27
N ALA A 106 -19.01 -26.33 -2.08
CA ALA A 106 -19.12 -26.35 -3.54
C ALA A 106 -19.57 -27.72 -4.05
N ALA A 107 -19.00 -28.81 -3.51
CA ALA A 107 -19.38 -30.18 -3.86
C ALA A 107 -20.83 -30.50 -3.46
N LEU A 108 -21.27 -30.05 -2.28
CA LEU A 108 -22.65 -30.19 -1.81
C LEU A 108 -23.64 -29.42 -2.70
N SER A 109 -23.25 -28.24 -3.17
CA SER A 109 -24.07 -27.43 -4.07
C SER A 109 -24.33 -28.13 -5.41
N GLN A 110 -23.37 -28.93 -5.89
CA GLN A 110 -23.53 -29.76 -7.09
C GLN A 110 -24.31 -31.07 -6.81
N ASN A 111 -24.16 -31.65 -5.62
CA ASN A 111 -24.81 -32.91 -5.23
C ASN A 111 -25.50 -32.83 -3.85
N PRO A 112 -26.66 -32.15 -3.74
CA PRO A 112 -27.28 -31.85 -2.44
C PRO A 112 -27.75 -33.07 -1.63
N GLN A 113 -28.00 -34.21 -2.29
CA GLN A 113 -28.54 -35.43 -1.65
C GLN A 113 -27.47 -36.40 -1.13
N SER A 114 -26.19 -36.05 -1.24
CA SER A 114 -25.11 -36.94 -0.78
C SER A 114 -24.96 -36.89 0.75
N GLU A 115 -25.42 -37.92 1.46
CA GLU A 115 -25.22 -38.07 2.91
C GLU A 115 -23.74 -38.03 3.32
N LYS A 116 -22.84 -38.49 2.45
CA LYS A 116 -21.38 -38.46 2.71
C LYS A 116 -20.87 -37.02 2.79
N LEU A 117 -21.26 -36.17 1.83
CA LEU A 117 -20.83 -34.77 1.79
C LEU A 117 -21.45 -33.95 2.93
N GLN A 118 -22.69 -34.25 3.31
CA GLN A 118 -23.34 -33.62 4.47
C GLN A 118 -22.61 -33.95 5.78
N ASN A 119 -22.25 -35.21 6.00
CA ASN A 119 -21.50 -35.63 7.19
C ASN A 119 -20.08 -35.05 7.21
N GLU A 120 -19.41 -34.95 6.06
CA GLU A 120 -18.11 -34.32 5.93
C GLU A 120 -18.16 -32.81 6.24
N LEU A 121 -19.15 -32.10 5.70
CA LEU A 121 -19.37 -30.68 5.99
C LEU A 121 -19.65 -30.44 7.48
N PHE A 122 -20.48 -31.27 8.12
CA PHE A 122 -20.74 -31.17 9.56
C PHE A 122 -19.45 -31.35 10.40
N ARG A 123 -18.61 -32.32 10.04
CA ARG A 123 -17.31 -32.53 10.70
C ARG A 123 -16.40 -31.32 10.54
N LEU A 124 -16.34 -30.75 9.33
CA LEU A 124 -15.53 -29.56 9.04
C LEU A 124 -16.06 -28.33 9.80
N GLN A 125 -17.38 -28.14 9.90
CA GLN A 125 -17.97 -27.06 10.70
C GLN A 125 -17.57 -27.14 12.17
N GLN A 126 -17.63 -28.34 12.77
CA GLN A 126 -17.22 -28.51 14.16
C GLN A 126 -15.72 -28.21 14.36
N GLN A 127 -14.87 -28.58 13.40
CA GLN A 127 -13.45 -28.24 13.42
C GLN A 127 -13.23 -26.74 13.25
N MET A 128 -13.99 -26.08 12.37
CA MET A 128 -13.94 -24.64 12.15
C MET A 128 -14.26 -23.86 13.45
N ASP A 129 -15.29 -24.29 14.19
CA ASP A 129 -15.66 -23.71 15.47
C ASP A 129 -14.57 -23.90 16.53
N THR A 130 -13.96 -25.09 16.57
CA THR A 130 -12.93 -25.44 17.56
C THR A 130 -11.64 -24.62 17.38
N GLU A 131 -11.24 -24.41 16.12
CA GLU A 131 -10.01 -23.71 15.75
C GLU A 131 -10.22 -22.20 15.49
N ASN A 132 -11.44 -21.67 15.74
CA ASN A 132 -11.87 -20.30 15.37
C ASN A 132 -11.55 -19.93 13.91
N ALA A 133 -11.61 -20.90 13.02
CA ALA A 133 -11.21 -20.73 11.62
C ALA A 133 -12.18 -19.84 10.82
N TRP A 134 -13.38 -19.57 11.36
CA TRP A 134 -14.34 -18.61 10.81
C TRP A 134 -13.82 -17.18 10.77
N ASP A 135 -13.01 -16.78 11.75
CA ASP A 135 -12.41 -15.45 11.79
C ASP A 135 -11.47 -15.24 10.60
N VAL A 136 -10.75 -16.29 10.19
CA VAL A 136 -9.88 -16.26 9.02
C VAL A 136 -10.69 -16.20 7.72
N ASN A 137 -11.84 -16.88 7.64
CA ASN A 137 -12.74 -16.77 6.49
C ASN A 137 -13.28 -15.34 6.32
N ALA A 138 -13.76 -14.76 7.42
CA ALA A 138 -14.24 -13.39 7.45
C ALA A 138 -13.14 -12.39 7.09
N LEU A 139 -11.93 -12.57 7.65
CA LEU A 139 -10.76 -11.75 7.35
C LEU A 139 -10.37 -11.85 5.86
N ALA A 140 -10.41 -13.05 5.28
CA ALA A 140 -10.11 -13.26 3.86
C ALA A 140 -11.07 -12.49 2.94
N LYS A 141 -12.39 -12.61 3.19
CA LYS A 141 -13.40 -11.87 2.42
C LYS A 141 -13.28 -10.37 2.62
N GLN A 142 -13.03 -9.92 3.85
CA GLN A 142 -12.80 -8.52 4.15
C GLN A 142 -11.55 -7.99 3.43
N ALA A 143 -10.45 -8.73 3.45
CA ALA A 143 -9.20 -8.37 2.77
C ALA A 143 -9.38 -8.25 1.25
N LEU A 144 -10.02 -9.24 0.63
CA LEU A 144 -10.32 -9.20 -0.81
C LEU A 144 -11.19 -8.00 -1.18
N THR A 145 -12.26 -7.75 -0.43
CA THR A 145 -13.16 -6.59 -0.65
C THR A 145 -12.40 -5.27 -0.52
N LYS A 146 -11.54 -5.15 0.50
CA LYS A 146 -10.74 -3.94 0.74
C LYS A 146 -9.67 -3.70 -0.32
N LEU A 147 -9.19 -4.76 -0.97
CA LEU A 147 -8.31 -4.69 -2.14
C LEU A 147 -9.09 -4.53 -3.47
N GLY A 148 -10.41 -4.33 -3.41
CA GLY A 148 -11.27 -4.09 -4.58
C GLY A 148 -11.58 -5.35 -5.39
N ILE A 149 -11.66 -6.52 -4.74
CA ILE A 149 -12.07 -7.78 -5.34
C ILE A 149 -13.35 -8.26 -4.66
N ASP A 150 -14.48 -8.13 -5.37
CA ASP A 150 -15.80 -8.51 -4.86
C ASP A 150 -16.27 -9.88 -5.40
N MET A 151 -15.60 -10.41 -6.43
CA MET A 151 -15.97 -11.64 -7.12
C MET A 151 -15.15 -12.83 -6.58
N PHE A 152 -15.65 -13.45 -5.51
CA PHE A 152 -14.94 -14.52 -4.79
C PHE A 152 -14.95 -15.88 -5.51
N ASP A 153 -15.98 -16.14 -6.32
CA ASP A 153 -16.21 -17.43 -7.00
C ASP A 153 -15.61 -17.48 -8.41
N GLN A 154 -15.10 -16.35 -8.90
CA GLN A 154 -14.50 -16.27 -10.23
C GLN A 154 -13.13 -16.97 -10.25
N GLN A 155 -12.75 -17.53 -11.41
CA GLN A 155 -11.43 -18.11 -11.61
C GLN A 155 -10.33 -17.05 -11.57
N VAL A 156 -9.24 -17.31 -10.85
CA VAL A 156 -8.13 -16.35 -10.68
C VAL A 156 -7.47 -16.00 -12.01
N THR A 157 -7.36 -16.96 -12.93
CA THR A 157 -6.74 -16.77 -14.25
C THR A 157 -7.49 -15.79 -15.15
N SER A 158 -8.77 -15.55 -14.89
CA SER A 158 -9.56 -14.56 -15.63
C SER A 158 -9.36 -13.12 -15.14
N LEU A 159 -8.69 -12.94 -14.00
CA LEU A 159 -8.37 -11.63 -13.44
C LEU A 159 -7.18 -10.99 -14.17
N SER A 160 -7.14 -9.66 -14.19
CA SER A 160 -5.94 -8.93 -14.64
C SER A 160 -4.72 -9.22 -13.75
N GLY A 161 -3.50 -9.08 -14.27
CA GLY A 161 -2.28 -9.33 -13.47
C GLY A 161 -2.22 -8.54 -12.16
N GLY A 162 -2.67 -7.28 -12.17
CA GLY A 162 -2.79 -6.47 -10.95
C GLY A 162 -3.80 -7.03 -9.95
N GLN A 163 -4.97 -7.50 -10.41
CA GLN A 163 -5.94 -8.16 -9.54
C GLN A 163 -5.40 -9.50 -9.01
N GLN A 164 -4.69 -10.28 -9.82
CA GLN A 164 -4.03 -11.50 -9.36
C GLN A 164 -2.99 -11.20 -8.26
N LYS A 165 -2.23 -10.10 -8.40
CA LYS A 165 -1.31 -9.62 -7.36
C LYS A 165 -2.04 -9.28 -6.06
N ARG A 166 -3.21 -8.65 -6.13
CA ARG A 166 -4.05 -8.36 -4.96
C ARG A 166 -4.58 -9.63 -4.29
N VAL A 167 -4.94 -10.67 -5.05
CA VAL A 167 -5.29 -12.00 -4.49
C VAL A 167 -4.09 -12.61 -3.76
N ALA A 168 -2.89 -12.52 -4.34
CA ALA A 168 -1.66 -13.02 -3.70
C ALA A 168 -1.33 -12.25 -2.42
N LEU A 169 -1.52 -10.93 -2.42
CA LEU A 169 -1.35 -10.10 -1.24
C LEU A 169 -2.34 -10.50 -0.15
N ALA A 170 -3.62 -10.68 -0.49
CA ALA A 170 -4.63 -11.17 0.47
C ALA A 170 -4.23 -12.53 1.07
N LYS A 171 -3.77 -13.48 0.24
CA LYS A 171 -3.27 -14.78 0.69
C LYS A 171 -2.15 -14.64 1.74
N VAL A 172 -1.14 -13.82 1.44
CA VAL A 172 0.04 -13.65 2.30
C VAL A 172 -0.34 -12.96 3.62
N LEU A 173 -1.25 -11.98 3.59
CA LEU A 173 -1.65 -11.23 4.78
C LEU A 173 -2.51 -12.04 5.77
N ILE A 174 -3.30 -13.01 5.29
CA ILE A 174 -4.10 -13.86 6.17
C ILE A 174 -3.33 -15.07 6.71
N GLU A 175 -2.19 -15.41 6.10
CA GLU A 175 -1.40 -16.56 6.48
C GLU A 175 -0.61 -16.25 7.76
N PRO A 176 -0.80 -17.02 8.86
CA PRO A 176 -0.04 -16.80 10.08
C PRO A 176 1.43 -17.21 9.88
N ALA A 177 2.31 -16.21 9.75
CA ALA A 177 3.75 -16.36 9.60
C ALA A 177 4.55 -15.57 10.64
N ASP A 178 5.80 -16.00 10.88
CA ASP A 178 6.77 -15.31 11.73
C ASP A 178 7.49 -14.19 10.96
N LEU A 179 7.61 -14.33 9.64
CA LEU A 179 8.21 -13.35 8.73
C LEU A 179 7.37 -13.18 7.48
N TYR A 180 6.99 -11.95 7.18
CA TYR A 180 6.30 -11.56 5.95
C TYR A 180 7.29 -10.85 5.04
N LEU A 181 7.43 -11.35 3.81
CA LEU A 181 8.26 -10.77 2.78
C LEU A 181 7.35 -10.22 1.68
N LEU A 182 7.32 -8.91 1.50
CA LEU A 182 6.40 -8.24 0.57
C LEU A 182 7.17 -7.53 -0.54
N ASP A 183 7.11 -8.03 -1.78
CA ASP A 183 7.78 -7.40 -2.92
C ASP A 183 6.82 -6.46 -3.70
N GLU A 184 7.03 -5.15 -3.55
CA GLU A 184 6.24 -4.07 -4.14
C GLU A 184 4.72 -4.21 -3.90
N PRO A 185 4.27 -4.31 -2.62
CA PRO A 185 2.87 -4.62 -2.32
C PRO A 185 1.90 -3.46 -2.60
N THR A 186 2.41 -2.23 -2.69
CA THR A 186 1.62 -1.03 -2.97
C THR A 186 1.39 -0.78 -4.46
N ASN A 187 2.15 -1.46 -5.35
CA ASN A 187 2.05 -1.22 -6.78
C ASN A 187 0.66 -1.63 -7.30
N HIS A 188 0.07 -0.80 -8.15
CA HIS A 188 -1.29 -0.94 -8.68
C HIS A 188 -2.41 -0.96 -7.63
N LEU A 189 -2.17 -0.53 -6.38
CA LEU A 189 -3.21 -0.27 -5.39
C LEU A 189 -3.70 1.17 -5.52
N ASP A 190 -4.99 1.39 -5.25
CA ASP A 190 -5.49 2.74 -5.04
C ASP A 190 -5.22 3.20 -3.60
N VAL A 191 -5.47 4.48 -3.36
CA VAL A 191 -5.13 5.17 -2.12
C VAL A 191 -5.84 4.56 -0.90
N THR A 192 -7.08 4.11 -1.07
CA THR A 192 -7.86 3.46 -0.01
C THR A 192 -7.33 2.05 0.28
N SER A 193 -6.93 1.31 -0.77
CA SER A 193 -6.31 -0.01 -0.60
C SER A 193 -4.92 0.09 0.04
N THR A 194 -4.13 1.12 -0.27
CA THR A 194 -2.81 1.34 0.35
C THR A 194 -2.93 1.70 1.83
N GLU A 195 -3.86 2.57 2.22
CA GLU A 195 -4.18 2.87 3.63
C GLU A 195 -4.56 1.60 4.40
N TRP A 196 -5.46 0.80 3.85
CA TRP A 196 -5.85 -0.46 4.48
C TRP A 196 -4.66 -1.41 4.64
N LEU A 197 -3.77 -1.48 3.64
CA LEU A 197 -2.57 -2.29 3.72
C LEU A 197 -1.62 -1.80 4.83
N GLN A 198 -1.45 -0.48 4.99
CA GLN A 198 -0.66 0.10 6.07
C GLN A 198 -1.22 -0.30 7.44
N GLU A 199 -2.53 -0.17 7.65
CA GLU A 199 -3.20 -0.59 8.89
C GLU A 199 -3.02 -2.09 9.15
N MET A 200 -3.11 -2.91 8.10
CA MET A 200 -2.97 -4.35 8.22
C MET A 200 -1.54 -4.73 8.60
N VAL A 201 -0.54 -4.19 7.91
CA VAL A 201 0.89 -4.44 8.19
C VAL A 201 1.26 -3.98 9.59
N ALA A 202 0.68 -2.88 10.08
CA ALA A 202 0.88 -2.41 11.45
C ALA A 202 0.31 -3.38 12.50
N ARG A 203 -0.74 -4.15 12.17
CA ARG A 203 -1.38 -5.14 13.07
C ARG A 203 -0.76 -6.52 13.03
N LEU A 204 0.07 -6.83 12.03
CA LEU A 204 0.76 -8.12 11.96
C LEU A 204 1.69 -8.30 13.17
N LYS A 205 1.64 -9.49 13.76
CA LYS A 205 2.48 -9.82 14.94
C LYS A 205 3.91 -10.18 14.58
N GLY A 206 4.10 -10.80 13.41
CA GLY A 206 5.41 -11.24 12.92
C GLY A 206 6.28 -10.08 12.43
N ALA A 207 7.53 -10.40 12.12
CA ALA A 207 8.44 -9.50 11.43
C ALA A 207 7.98 -9.26 9.98
N VAL A 208 8.20 -8.06 9.44
CA VAL A 208 7.84 -7.73 8.06
C VAL A 208 9.05 -7.12 7.36
N ILE A 209 9.44 -7.66 6.20
CA ILE A 209 10.36 -7.01 5.28
C ILE A 209 9.59 -6.71 4.01
N PHE A 210 9.59 -5.45 3.59
CA PHE A 210 8.90 -5.06 2.37
C PHE A 210 9.79 -4.20 1.48
N ILE A 211 9.67 -4.40 0.17
CA ILE A 211 10.24 -3.51 -0.84
C ILE A 211 9.09 -2.65 -1.34
N THR A 212 9.25 -1.34 -1.30
CA THR A 212 8.30 -0.43 -1.91
C THR A 212 8.99 0.84 -2.37
N HIS A 213 8.43 1.47 -3.39
CA HIS A 213 8.76 2.83 -3.79
C HIS A 213 7.81 3.88 -3.19
N ASP A 214 6.77 3.46 -2.46
CA ASP A 214 5.86 4.35 -1.76
C ASP A 214 6.54 4.90 -0.49
N ARG A 215 6.94 6.17 -0.55
CA ARG A 215 7.62 6.86 0.56
C ARG A 215 6.70 7.05 1.77
N TYR A 216 5.39 7.22 1.59
CA TYR A 216 4.44 7.35 2.72
C TYR A 216 4.30 6.01 3.43
N PHE A 217 4.20 4.93 2.65
CA PHE A 217 4.18 3.60 3.20
C PHE A 217 5.44 3.31 4.01
N LEU A 218 6.62 3.66 3.49
CA LEU A 218 7.88 3.51 4.22
C LEU A 218 7.90 4.33 5.52
N ASP A 219 7.48 5.58 5.46
CA ASP A 219 7.56 6.49 6.62
C ASP A 219 6.61 6.07 7.75
N GLU A 220 5.38 5.66 7.43
CA GLU A 220 4.35 5.30 8.42
C GLU A 220 4.52 3.88 8.99
N THR A 221 5.04 2.92 8.21
CA THR A 221 5.06 1.50 8.62
C THR A 221 6.43 1.01 9.08
N SER A 222 7.53 1.62 8.64
CA SER A 222 8.88 1.13 8.92
C SER A 222 9.32 1.45 10.35
N THR A 223 9.92 0.48 11.03
CA THR A 223 10.69 0.72 12.26
C THR A 223 12.18 0.95 11.97
N HIS A 224 12.65 0.43 10.85
CA HIS A 224 14.00 0.64 10.34
C HIS A 224 14.05 0.42 8.83
N ILE A 225 15.10 0.94 8.20
CA ILE A 225 15.33 0.88 6.77
C ILE A 225 16.61 0.10 6.50
N TYR A 226 16.52 -0.90 5.63
CA TYR A 226 17.66 -1.58 5.03
C TYR A 226 17.95 -0.97 3.67
N GLU A 227 19.15 -0.44 3.50
CA GLU A 227 19.60 0.14 2.24
C GLU A 227 20.63 -0.78 1.58
N LEU A 228 20.29 -1.28 0.39
CA LEU A 228 21.17 -2.11 -0.43
C LEU A 228 21.97 -1.21 -1.39
N ALA A 229 23.17 -0.82 -0.96
CA ALA A 229 24.08 0.06 -1.69
C ALA A 229 25.53 -0.46 -1.62
N ASP A 230 26.34 -0.15 -2.63
CA ASP A 230 27.76 -0.53 -2.70
C ASP A 230 28.02 -2.04 -2.51
N LYS A 231 27.08 -2.88 -2.95
CA LYS A 231 27.08 -4.35 -2.77
C LYS A 231 27.00 -4.82 -1.31
N THR A 232 26.61 -3.93 -0.40
CA THR A 232 26.44 -4.19 1.03
C THR A 232 25.05 -3.77 1.50
N LEU A 233 24.69 -4.14 2.73
CA LEU A 233 23.42 -3.76 3.35
C LEU A 233 23.69 -2.84 4.54
N TYR A 234 23.14 -1.64 4.50
CA TYR A 234 23.18 -0.70 5.61
C TYR A 234 21.87 -0.75 6.37
N ARG A 235 21.93 -0.81 7.71
CA ARG A 235 20.76 -0.73 8.58
C ARG A 235 20.68 0.66 9.20
N HIS A 236 19.54 1.31 9.03
CA HIS A 236 19.23 2.62 9.60
C HIS A 236 17.98 2.51 10.46
N THR A 237 18.05 2.95 11.70
CA THR A 237 16.89 2.93 12.62
C THR A 237 16.04 4.17 12.43
N GLY A 238 14.72 4.02 12.39
CA GLY A 238 13.79 5.13 12.20
C GLY A 238 12.94 5.00 10.94
N SER A 239 12.24 6.08 10.62
CA SER A 239 11.36 6.18 9.45
C SER A 239 12.17 6.44 8.16
N TYR A 240 11.47 6.66 7.04
CA TYR A 240 12.13 7.00 5.78
C TYR A 240 12.78 8.38 5.82
N GLY A 241 12.14 9.34 6.49
CA GLY A 241 12.71 10.67 6.76
C GLY A 241 14.05 10.58 7.52
N ASP A 242 14.10 9.81 8.61
CA ASP A 242 15.32 9.62 9.40
C ASP A 242 16.45 9.00 8.56
N PHE A 243 16.11 8.06 7.67
CA PHE A 243 17.06 7.46 6.74
C PHE A 243 17.66 8.51 5.78
N LEU A 244 16.85 9.42 5.22
CA LEU A 244 17.34 10.45 4.30
C LEU A 244 18.36 11.36 4.98
N GLU A 245 18.09 11.78 6.22
CA GLU A 245 19.04 12.56 7.01
C GLU A 245 20.33 11.79 7.30
N ALA A 246 20.21 10.53 7.75
CA ALA A 246 21.35 9.68 8.03
C ALA A 246 22.21 9.43 6.78
N ARG A 247 21.56 9.23 5.63
CA ARG A 247 22.23 9.07 4.33
C ARG A 247 22.97 10.33 3.92
N ALA A 248 22.35 11.51 4.03
CA ALA A 248 22.98 12.79 3.69
C ALA A 248 24.24 13.04 4.56
N ILE A 249 24.15 12.79 5.87
CA ILE A 249 25.30 12.89 6.78
C ILE A 249 26.40 11.91 6.36
N ARG A 250 26.06 10.67 6.03
CA ARG A 250 27.02 9.65 5.57
C ARG A 250 27.70 10.07 4.27
N GLU A 251 26.96 10.60 3.31
CA GLU A 251 27.49 11.09 2.03
C GLU A 251 28.44 12.27 2.24
N GLU A 252 28.08 13.23 3.11
CA GLU A 252 28.95 14.36 3.46
C GLU A 252 30.25 13.89 4.12
N MET A 253 30.15 12.95 5.08
CA MET A 253 31.31 12.35 5.74
C MET A 253 32.21 11.59 4.75
N ASN A 254 31.60 10.83 3.82
CA ASN A 254 32.32 10.11 2.78
C ASN A 254 33.03 11.07 1.82
N ALA A 255 32.35 12.12 1.35
CA ALA A 255 32.92 13.16 0.49
C ALA A 255 34.10 13.86 1.18
N ALA A 256 33.97 14.22 2.46
CA ALA A 256 35.05 14.82 3.24
C ALA A 256 36.25 13.87 3.42
N SER A 257 36.00 12.57 3.63
CA SER A 257 37.03 11.53 3.72
C SER A 257 37.76 11.34 2.38
N GLN A 258 37.01 11.24 1.28
CA GLN A 258 37.57 11.13 -0.07
C GLN A 258 38.36 12.38 -0.47
N ALA A 259 37.90 13.58 -0.12
CA ALA A 259 38.63 14.82 -0.35
C ALA A 259 39.99 14.83 0.40
N LYS A 260 40.01 14.38 1.65
CA LYS A 260 41.25 14.20 2.42
C LYS A 260 42.18 13.16 1.77
N LEU A 261 41.63 12.04 1.29
CA LEU A 261 42.39 11.00 0.59
C LEU A 261 42.99 11.50 -0.73
N ARG A 262 42.19 12.18 -1.57
CA ARG A 262 42.62 12.83 -2.83
C ARG A 262 43.72 13.87 -2.56
N ASN A 263 43.60 14.68 -1.51
CA ASN A 263 44.62 15.65 -1.13
C ASN A 263 45.92 14.98 -0.65
N ARG A 264 45.82 13.91 0.13
CA ARG A 264 46.97 13.10 0.53
C ARG A 264 47.67 12.48 -0.69
N TYR A 265 46.89 11.92 -1.62
CA TYR A 265 47.41 11.37 -2.88
C TYR A 265 48.14 12.42 -3.72
N ARG A 266 47.53 13.60 -3.95
CA ARG A 266 48.18 14.71 -4.68
C ARG A 266 49.52 15.10 -4.06
N SER A 267 49.59 15.08 -2.74
CA SER A 267 50.80 15.42 -1.98
C SER A 267 51.90 14.36 -2.15
N GLU A 268 51.55 13.08 -2.03
CA GLU A 268 52.48 11.96 -2.23
C GLU A 268 52.91 11.82 -3.71
N LEU A 269 52.01 12.03 -4.67
CA LEU A 269 52.31 12.05 -6.10
C LEU A 269 53.34 13.13 -6.45
N LYS A 270 53.20 14.35 -5.88
CA LYS A 270 54.20 15.42 -6.02
C LYS A 270 55.55 15.01 -5.43
N TRP A 271 55.57 14.26 -4.33
CA TRP A 271 56.80 13.76 -3.71
C TRP A 271 57.49 12.70 -4.59
N ILE A 272 56.75 11.74 -5.14
CA ILE A 272 57.28 10.72 -6.08
C ILE A 272 57.84 11.37 -7.35
N ARG A 273 57.08 12.31 -7.95
CA ARG A 273 57.51 13.05 -9.16
C ARG A 273 58.78 13.87 -8.96
N ARG A 274 59.07 14.31 -7.72
CA ARG A 274 60.31 15.02 -7.35
C ARG A 274 61.55 14.10 -7.26
N GLY A 275 61.42 12.81 -7.57
CA GLY A 275 62.56 11.90 -7.76
C GLY A 275 62.91 11.07 -6.52
N ALA A 276 61.91 10.49 -5.86
CA ALA A 276 62.14 9.52 -4.78
C ALA A 276 62.80 8.24 -5.34
N LYS A 277 64.13 8.08 -5.16
CA LYS A 277 64.84 6.83 -5.48
C LYS A 277 64.70 5.87 -4.30
N ALA A 278 64.15 4.67 -4.52
CA ALA A 278 63.88 3.64 -3.50
C ALA A 278 65.15 2.99 -2.90
N ARG A 279 66.05 3.78 -2.33
CA ARG A 279 67.37 3.33 -1.88
C ARG A 279 67.41 2.91 -0.40
N THR A 280 66.41 3.29 0.39
CA THR A 280 66.34 3.00 1.84
C THR A 280 65.04 2.27 2.23
N THR A 281 65.04 1.49 3.31
CA THR A 281 63.88 0.74 3.84
C THR A 281 62.69 1.65 4.14
N LYS A 282 62.93 2.86 4.65
CA LYS A 282 61.88 3.87 4.91
C LYS A 282 61.25 4.41 3.63
N GLN A 283 62.02 4.55 2.55
CA GLN A 283 61.50 4.99 1.25
C GLN A 283 60.71 3.88 0.56
N LYS A 284 61.13 2.61 0.67
CA LYS A 284 60.36 1.46 0.17
C LYS A 284 58.99 1.32 0.84
N ALA A 285 58.94 1.43 2.18
CA ALA A 285 57.67 1.38 2.92
C ALA A 285 56.73 2.53 2.56
N ARG A 286 57.26 3.71 2.21
CA ARG A 286 56.46 4.86 1.80
C ARG A 286 55.92 4.73 0.37
N ILE A 287 56.70 4.14 -0.54
CA ILE A 287 56.25 3.81 -1.90
C ILE A 287 55.14 2.76 -1.86
N GLN A 288 55.31 1.69 -1.07
CA GLN A 288 54.25 0.67 -0.88
C GLN A 288 52.96 1.25 -0.30
N ARG A 289 53.05 2.23 0.61
CA ARG A 289 51.87 2.96 1.12
C ARG A 289 51.24 3.85 0.06
N PHE A 290 52.01 4.39 -0.88
CA PHE A 290 51.46 5.12 -2.01
C PHE A 290 50.75 4.18 -2.98
N ASP A 291 51.32 3.02 -3.29
CA ASP A 291 50.71 2.04 -4.19
C ASP A 291 49.35 1.55 -3.63
N ALA A 292 49.29 1.19 -2.34
CA ALA A 292 48.04 0.87 -1.65
C ALA A 292 47.05 2.06 -1.58
N LEU A 293 47.56 3.29 -1.57
CA LEU A 293 46.74 4.50 -1.58
C LEU A 293 46.23 4.85 -2.99
N ASP A 294 46.96 4.46 -4.05
CA ASP A 294 46.50 4.60 -5.44
C ASP A 294 45.41 3.58 -5.76
N GLU A 295 45.51 2.35 -5.24
CA GLU A 295 44.48 1.31 -5.38
C GLU A 295 43.17 1.64 -4.63
N SER A 296 43.24 2.39 -3.53
CA SER A 296 42.07 2.76 -2.72
C SER A 296 41.38 4.06 -3.14
N ILE A 297 41.92 4.77 -4.15
CA ILE A 297 41.25 5.96 -4.70
C ILE A 297 40.22 5.54 -5.72
N ASP A 298 38.97 5.77 -5.35
CA ASP A 298 37.90 5.65 -6.30
C ASP A 298 37.92 6.82 -7.30
N ARG A 299 38.07 6.48 -8.59
CA ARG A 299 38.11 7.43 -9.70
C ARG A 299 36.75 7.54 -10.41
N SER A 300 35.74 6.80 -9.95
CA SER A 300 34.43 6.70 -10.61
C SER A 300 33.38 7.72 -10.11
N ASN A 301 33.57 8.30 -8.91
CA ASN A 301 32.63 9.26 -8.30
C ASN A 301 32.95 10.73 -8.58
N ASP A 302 32.98 11.13 -9.86
CA ASP A 302 32.72 12.54 -10.19
C ASP A 302 31.22 12.66 -10.53
N GLN A 303 30.35 12.30 -9.59
CA GLN A 303 28.93 12.65 -9.65
C GLN A 303 28.85 14.17 -9.51
N THR A 304 28.49 14.82 -10.61
CA THR A 304 28.20 16.24 -10.62
C THR A 304 26.70 16.36 -10.40
N ASP A 305 26.31 16.88 -9.23
CA ASP A 305 24.97 17.41 -9.01
C ASP A 305 24.73 18.49 -10.07
N LEU A 306 23.99 18.12 -11.11
CA LEU A 306 23.68 18.97 -12.24
C LEU A 306 22.17 19.19 -12.22
N GLU A 307 21.78 20.32 -11.63
CA GLU A 307 20.41 20.82 -11.66
C GLU A 307 19.89 20.87 -13.12
N LEU A 308 18.64 20.43 -13.29
CA LEU A 308 17.94 20.39 -14.56
C LEU A 308 17.10 21.66 -14.73
N GLY A 309 17.58 22.63 -15.48
CA GLY A 309 16.71 23.49 -16.27
C GLY A 309 16.60 22.90 -17.69
N LEU A 310 15.44 22.96 -18.33
CA LEU A 310 15.35 22.78 -19.78
C LEU A 310 14.67 24.00 -20.39
N ALA A 311 15.18 24.49 -21.52
CA ALA A 311 14.43 25.49 -22.28
C ALA A 311 13.24 24.80 -22.93
N THR A 312 12.05 25.29 -22.63
CA THR A 312 10.85 24.91 -23.37
C THR A 312 10.54 25.94 -24.45
N THR A 313 9.83 25.49 -25.49
CA THR A 313 9.35 26.39 -26.53
C THR A 313 8.33 27.36 -25.92
N ARG A 314 8.47 28.68 -26.17
CA ARG A 314 7.61 29.73 -25.58
C ARG A 314 6.11 29.39 -25.70
N LEU A 315 5.42 29.33 -24.56
CA LEU A 315 3.98 29.10 -24.49
C LEU A 315 3.20 30.41 -24.69
N GLY A 316 2.05 30.32 -25.37
CA GLY A 316 1.04 31.38 -25.36
C GLY A 316 0.28 31.40 -24.02
N LYS A 317 -0.50 32.46 -23.76
CA LYS A 317 -1.32 32.58 -22.54
C LYS A 317 -2.44 31.52 -22.44
N LYS A 318 -2.97 31.07 -23.58
CA LYS A 318 -3.97 29.99 -23.68
C LYS A 318 -3.31 28.73 -24.22
N VAL A 319 -3.40 27.63 -23.48
CA VAL A 319 -2.74 26.36 -23.81
C VAL A 319 -3.78 25.36 -24.31
N LEU A 320 -4.70 24.96 -23.44
CA LEU A 320 -5.79 24.04 -23.71
C LEU A 320 -7.06 24.62 -23.08
N GLU A 321 -8.17 24.54 -23.78
CA GLU A 321 -9.48 25.01 -23.33
C GLU A 321 -10.51 23.96 -23.74
N SER A 322 -11.42 23.59 -22.84
CA SER A 322 -12.55 22.73 -23.19
C SER A 322 -13.86 23.50 -23.18
N ASP A 323 -14.72 23.17 -24.14
CA ASP A 323 -16.10 23.63 -24.21
C ASP A 323 -17.02 22.42 -23.95
N GLY A 324 -17.46 22.26 -22.70
CA GLY A 324 -18.44 21.25 -22.26
C GLY A 324 -18.15 19.80 -22.68
N ILE A 325 -16.93 19.29 -22.45
CA ILE A 325 -16.58 17.95 -22.95
C ILE A 325 -17.33 16.86 -22.19
N SER A 326 -17.87 15.89 -22.94
CA SER A 326 -18.55 14.71 -22.38
C SER A 326 -18.10 13.44 -23.10
N LYS A 327 -17.95 12.34 -22.35
CA LYS A 327 -17.58 11.02 -22.87
C LYS A 327 -18.31 9.91 -22.13
N ALA A 328 -18.85 8.95 -22.88
CA ALA A 328 -19.46 7.74 -22.35
C ALA A 328 -19.00 6.49 -23.13
N TYR A 329 -18.91 5.36 -22.45
CA TYR A 329 -18.71 4.04 -23.08
C TYR A 329 -19.91 3.15 -22.76
N GLY A 330 -20.77 2.92 -23.75
CA GLY A 330 -22.04 2.23 -23.54
C GLY A 330 -22.91 3.00 -22.54
N ASP A 331 -23.36 2.32 -21.48
CA ASP A 331 -24.19 2.92 -20.42
C ASP A 331 -23.37 3.68 -19.36
N ARG A 332 -22.03 3.58 -19.41
CA ARG A 332 -21.16 4.18 -18.40
C ARG A 332 -20.71 5.57 -18.84
N VAL A 333 -21.23 6.60 -18.18
CA VAL A 333 -20.76 7.98 -18.31
C VAL A 333 -19.41 8.10 -17.60
N ILE A 334 -18.40 8.59 -18.33
CA ILE A 334 -17.05 8.78 -17.79
C ILE A 334 -16.87 10.23 -17.36
N ILE A 335 -17.20 11.17 -18.24
CA ILE A 335 -17.14 12.62 -17.99
C ILE A 335 -18.39 13.25 -18.58
N GLN A 336 -18.97 14.20 -17.87
CA GLN A 336 -20.13 14.95 -18.29
C GLN A 336 -19.90 16.45 -18.08
N ASP A 337 -20.05 17.20 -19.17
CA ASP A 337 -20.06 18.68 -19.18
C ASP A 337 -18.88 19.33 -18.44
N PHE A 338 -17.66 18.85 -18.74
CA PHE A 338 -16.45 19.33 -18.08
C PHE A 338 -15.82 20.49 -18.86
N GLU A 339 -15.78 21.66 -18.22
CA GLU A 339 -15.15 22.88 -18.72
C GLU A 339 -13.86 23.16 -17.94
N PHE A 340 -12.78 23.44 -18.66
CA PHE A 340 -11.52 23.86 -18.07
C PHE A 340 -10.74 24.82 -18.97
N LEU A 341 -9.87 25.62 -18.35
CA LEU A 341 -8.93 26.50 -19.05
C LEU A 341 -7.53 26.31 -18.47
N LEU A 342 -6.61 25.79 -19.29
CA LEU A 342 -5.21 25.62 -18.93
C LEU A 342 -4.36 26.80 -19.40
N GLN A 343 -3.62 27.36 -18.46
CA GLN A 343 -2.69 28.45 -18.63
C GLN A 343 -1.25 27.97 -18.48
N HIS A 344 -0.32 28.79 -18.95
CA HIS A 344 1.11 28.54 -18.79
C HIS A 344 1.49 28.35 -17.31
N GLY A 345 2.26 27.30 -17.00
CA GLY A 345 2.71 26.98 -15.65
C GLY A 345 1.68 26.23 -14.78
N ASP A 346 0.50 25.90 -15.31
CA ASP A 346 -0.46 25.06 -14.59
C ASP A 346 0.13 23.67 -14.31
N ARG A 347 -0.14 23.20 -13.10
CA ARG A 347 0.28 21.91 -12.56
C ARG A 347 -0.93 21.21 -11.98
N ILE A 348 -1.38 20.16 -12.64
CA ILE A 348 -2.65 19.51 -12.35
C ILE A 348 -2.42 18.04 -12.03
N GLY A 349 -2.86 17.61 -10.85
CA GLY A 349 -2.97 16.22 -10.47
C GLY A 349 -4.38 15.70 -10.73
N ILE A 350 -4.52 14.61 -11.47
CA ILE A 350 -5.81 13.95 -11.68
C ILE A 350 -5.93 12.78 -10.69
N ILE A 351 -6.96 12.85 -9.83
CA ILE A 351 -7.21 11.86 -8.78
C ILE A 351 -8.58 11.19 -8.95
N GLY A 352 -8.67 9.94 -8.50
CA GLY A 352 -9.87 9.12 -8.59
C GLY A 352 -9.56 7.63 -8.49
N ALA A 353 -10.57 6.83 -8.13
CA ALA A 353 -10.43 5.38 -8.05
C ALA A 353 -10.17 4.77 -9.44
N ASN A 354 -9.68 3.54 -9.43
CA ASN A 354 -9.41 2.82 -10.66
C ASN A 354 -10.69 2.62 -11.50
N GLY A 355 -10.59 2.88 -12.79
CA GLY A 355 -11.72 2.78 -13.71
C GLY A 355 -12.67 3.99 -13.72
N TYR A 356 -12.39 5.07 -12.99
CA TYR A 356 -13.18 6.31 -13.07
C TYR A 356 -12.93 7.12 -14.34
N GLY A 357 -12.00 6.67 -15.20
CA GLY A 357 -11.74 7.29 -16.51
C GLY A 357 -10.61 8.30 -16.56
N LYS A 358 -9.71 8.31 -15.57
CA LYS A 358 -8.50 9.17 -15.51
C LYS A 358 -7.70 9.13 -16.81
N SER A 359 -7.31 7.95 -17.27
CA SER A 359 -6.58 7.78 -18.54
C SER A 359 -7.42 8.18 -19.76
N THR A 360 -8.76 8.04 -19.70
CA THR A 360 -9.64 8.50 -20.78
C THR A 360 -9.61 10.03 -20.90
N LEU A 361 -9.65 10.75 -19.76
CA LEU A 361 -9.47 12.20 -19.74
C LEU A 361 -8.13 12.60 -20.36
N LEU A 362 -7.03 11.97 -19.91
CA LEU A 362 -5.70 12.28 -20.40
C LEU A 362 -5.55 12.00 -21.91
N ASN A 363 -6.13 10.91 -22.40
CA ASN A 363 -6.17 10.56 -23.83
C ASN A 363 -6.96 11.59 -24.67
N MET A 364 -8.06 12.12 -24.13
CA MET A 364 -8.81 13.20 -24.78
C MET A 364 -7.98 14.48 -24.84
N LEU A 365 -7.26 14.82 -23.78
CA LEU A 365 -6.34 15.98 -23.76
C LEU A 365 -5.16 15.80 -24.72
N ALA A 366 -4.68 14.57 -24.92
CA ALA A 366 -3.66 14.24 -25.90
C ALA A 366 -4.17 14.41 -27.35
N GLY A 367 -5.49 14.33 -27.57
CA GLY A 367 -6.14 14.32 -28.88
C GLY A 367 -6.18 12.95 -29.53
N GLU A 368 -6.04 11.88 -28.75
CA GLU A 368 -6.11 10.49 -29.24
C GLU A 368 -7.53 9.94 -29.26
N ILE A 369 -8.39 10.47 -28.37
CA ILE A 369 -9.80 10.13 -28.26
C ILE A 369 -10.60 11.42 -28.43
N GLU A 370 -11.58 11.39 -29.33
CA GLU A 370 -12.52 12.50 -29.47
C GLU A 370 -13.62 12.42 -28.39
N PRO A 371 -14.01 13.57 -27.82
CA PRO A 371 -15.17 13.63 -26.93
C PRO A 371 -16.46 13.36 -27.73
N ASP A 372 -17.48 12.80 -27.06
CA ASP A 372 -18.77 12.54 -27.73
C ASP A 372 -19.60 13.83 -27.88
N LYS A 373 -19.38 14.79 -26.97
CA LYS A 373 -19.93 16.15 -27.02
C LYS A 373 -18.89 17.14 -26.54
N GLY A 374 -18.98 18.38 -27.01
CA GLY A 374 -18.01 19.42 -26.70
C GLY A 374 -16.75 19.31 -27.56
N GLU A 375 -15.80 20.21 -27.34
CA GLU A 375 -14.51 20.21 -28.03
C GLU A 375 -13.35 20.59 -27.12
N VAL A 376 -12.16 20.08 -27.45
CA VAL A 376 -10.90 20.48 -26.81
C VAL A 376 -10.14 21.37 -27.78
N ILE A 377 -10.08 22.66 -27.46
CA ILE A 377 -9.39 23.68 -28.25
C ILE A 377 -7.92 23.72 -27.80
N VAL A 378 -7.01 23.53 -28.75
CA VAL A 378 -5.57 23.52 -28.49
C VAL A 378 -4.95 24.80 -29.07
N GLY A 379 -4.15 25.50 -28.27
CA GLY A 379 -3.35 26.64 -28.73
C GLY A 379 -2.34 26.27 -29.83
N SER A 380 -2.12 27.18 -30.78
CA SER A 380 -1.30 26.92 -31.98
C SER A 380 0.19 26.66 -31.70
N THR A 381 0.70 27.04 -30.52
CA THR A 381 2.10 26.83 -30.12
C THR A 381 2.28 25.60 -29.24
N VAL A 382 1.22 24.82 -28.98
CA VAL A 382 1.27 23.68 -28.06
C VAL A 382 1.88 22.45 -28.74
N LYS A 383 2.89 21.90 -28.08
CA LYS A 383 3.50 20.59 -28.34
C LYS A 383 3.23 19.69 -27.13
N ARG A 384 2.20 18.86 -27.26
CA ARG A 384 1.79 17.91 -26.22
C ARG A 384 2.69 16.68 -26.28
N LEU A 385 3.05 16.19 -25.11
CA LEU A 385 3.70 14.91 -24.94
C LEU A 385 2.87 14.05 -24.02
N HIS A 386 2.58 12.84 -24.47
CA HIS A 386 1.78 11.90 -23.75
C HIS A 386 2.62 10.69 -23.36
N PHE A 387 2.88 10.57 -22.05
CA PHE A 387 3.54 9.43 -21.45
C PHE A 387 2.48 8.45 -20.96
N LYS A 388 2.41 7.29 -21.63
CA LYS A 388 1.45 6.23 -21.33
C LYS A 388 2.01 5.24 -20.33
N GLN A 389 1.11 4.58 -19.60
CA GLN A 389 1.45 3.45 -18.73
C GLN A 389 2.11 2.30 -19.52
N ALA A 390 1.65 2.02 -20.74
CA ALA A 390 2.22 0.98 -21.60
C ALA A 390 3.38 1.53 -22.44
N LEU A 391 4.53 0.87 -22.37
CA LEU A 391 5.68 1.20 -23.21
C LEU A 391 5.39 0.90 -24.68
N PRO A 392 5.70 1.81 -25.61
CA PRO A 392 5.61 1.50 -27.04
C PRO A 392 6.65 0.44 -27.42
N ALA A 393 6.40 -0.26 -28.53
CA ALA A 393 7.35 -1.22 -29.07
C ALA A 393 8.69 -0.54 -29.37
N MET A 394 9.75 -0.96 -28.68
CA MET A 394 11.12 -0.47 -28.88
C MET A 394 11.90 -1.47 -29.73
N ASN A 395 12.86 -0.97 -30.52
CA ASN A 395 13.81 -1.84 -31.19
C ASN A 395 14.79 -2.42 -30.15
N GLU A 396 14.56 -3.65 -29.73
CA GLU A 396 15.33 -4.33 -28.69
C GLU A 396 16.83 -4.48 -29.01
N ASN A 397 17.19 -4.44 -30.29
CA ASN A 397 18.58 -4.53 -30.77
C ASN A 397 19.29 -3.18 -30.85
N ALA A 398 18.56 -2.07 -30.79
CA ALA A 398 19.15 -0.74 -30.80
C ALA A 398 19.92 -0.47 -29.50
N ARG A 399 20.99 0.32 -29.59
CA ARG A 399 21.70 0.80 -28.41
C ARG A 399 20.93 1.93 -27.76
N MET A 400 21.02 2.02 -26.45
CA MET A 400 20.40 3.08 -25.65
C MET A 400 20.70 4.48 -26.17
N ILE A 401 21.97 4.79 -26.46
CA ILE A 401 22.38 6.10 -26.98
C ILE A 401 21.78 6.40 -28.37
N ASP A 402 21.67 5.39 -29.22
CA ASP A 402 21.13 5.56 -30.58
C ASP A 402 19.63 5.85 -30.52
N TYR A 403 18.90 5.20 -29.61
CA TYR A 403 17.47 5.43 -29.37
C TYR A 403 17.16 6.86 -28.90
N ILE A 404 18.05 7.48 -28.12
CA ILE A 404 17.91 8.89 -27.71
C ILE A 404 18.26 9.83 -28.88
N ARG A 405 19.34 9.53 -29.61
CA ARG A 405 19.78 10.32 -30.77
C ARG A 405 18.77 10.36 -31.90
N GLU A 406 17.93 9.33 -32.04
CA GLU A 406 16.79 9.36 -32.97
C GLU A 406 15.82 10.51 -32.71
N ALA A 407 15.63 10.93 -31.45
CA ALA A 407 14.76 12.04 -31.09
C ALA A 407 15.48 13.39 -31.25
N SER A 408 16.63 13.55 -30.60
CA SER A 408 17.48 14.73 -30.77
C SER A 408 18.93 14.43 -30.37
N ASN A 409 19.89 15.10 -31.01
CA ASN A 409 21.31 14.98 -30.65
C ASN A 409 21.68 15.87 -29.45
N ASP A 410 21.09 17.08 -29.38
CA ASP A 410 21.38 18.09 -28.36
C ASP A 410 20.08 18.77 -27.88
N ILE A 411 20.00 19.06 -26.58
CA ILE A 411 18.99 19.95 -25.99
C ILE A 411 19.68 21.23 -25.52
N THR A 412 18.96 22.35 -25.48
CA THR A 412 19.43 23.58 -24.83
C THR A 412 18.62 23.84 -23.56
N ASP A 413 19.29 24.20 -22.47
CA ASP A 413 18.69 24.68 -21.24
C ASP A 413 18.06 26.08 -21.43
N SER A 414 17.16 26.46 -20.53
CA SER A 414 16.61 27.80 -20.29
C SER A 414 17.69 28.89 -20.22
N ASP A 415 18.89 28.55 -19.72
CA ASP A 415 20.07 29.41 -19.67
C ASP A 415 20.92 29.41 -20.96
N GLY A 416 20.52 28.68 -22.00
CA GLY A 416 21.26 28.60 -23.27
C GLY A 416 22.39 27.57 -23.30
N VAL A 417 22.56 26.77 -22.24
CA VAL A 417 23.58 25.70 -22.15
C VAL A 417 23.17 24.50 -22.98
N ARG A 418 24.06 23.98 -23.84
CA ARG A 418 23.78 22.78 -24.64
C ARG A 418 24.14 21.50 -23.90
N TYR A 419 23.19 20.58 -23.84
CA TYR A 419 23.35 19.23 -23.30
C TYR A 419 23.30 18.21 -24.42
N SER A 420 24.32 17.36 -24.48
CA SER A 420 24.36 16.23 -25.40
C SER A 420 23.51 15.07 -24.90
N ALA A 421 23.07 14.19 -25.80
CA ALA A 421 22.37 12.95 -25.45
C ALA A 421 23.10 12.10 -24.38
N SER A 422 24.44 12.04 -24.41
CA SER A 422 25.24 11.30 -23.40
C SER A 422 25.14 11.93 -22.01
N GLN A 423 25.19 13.26 -21.91
CA GLN A 423 25.04 13.96 -20.62
C GLN A 423 23.63 13.78 -20.06
N MET A 424 22.60 13.78 -20.92
CA MET A 424 21.23 13.53 -20.49
C MET A 424 21.03 12.10 -19.98
N LEU A 425 21.68 11.11 -20.61
CA LEU A 425 21.68 9.73 -20.10
C LEU A 425 22.33 9.63 -18.71
N GLU A 426 23.50 10.23 -18.52
CA GLU A 426 24.19 10.22 -17.22
C GLU A 426 23.35 10.88 -16.12
N ARG A 427 22.66 11.99 -16.43
CA ARG A 427 21.73 12.66 -15.50
C ARG A 427 20.52 11.81 -15.13
N PHE A 428 19.99 11.03 -16.08
CA PHE A 428 18.95 10.04 -15.82
C PHE A 428 19.52 8.72 -15.24
N LEU A 429 20.65 8.79 -14.52
CA LEU A 429 21.27 7.67 -13.82
C LEU A 429 21.65 6.50 -14.75
N PHE A 430 22.02 6.79 -16.00
CA PHE A 430 22.66 5.82 -16.91
C PHE A 430 24.16 6.11 -17.00
N PRO A 431 25.01 5.38 -16.26
CA PRO A 431 26.44 5.63 -16.27
C PRO A 431 27.05 5.38 -17.65
N LEU A 432 28.14 6.10 -17.96
CA LEU A 432 28.75 6.15 -19.29
C LEU A 432 29.06 4.76 -19.91
N ASN A 433 29.42 3.79 -19.08
CA ASN A 433 29.70 2.41 -19.50
C ASN A 433 28.45 1.67 -20.02
N THR A 434 27.24 2.10 -19.65
CA THR A 434 25.97 1.47 -20.05
C THR A 434 25.39 2.01 -21.35
N HIS A 435 25.86 3.14 -21.86
CA HIS A 435 25.26 3.82 -23.03
C HIS A 435 25.25 2.96 -24.30
N GLY A 436 26.22 2.05 -24.44
CA GLY A 436 26.31 1.12 -25.57
C GLY A 436 25.46 -0.15 -25.42
N THR A 437 24.75 -0.32 -24.31
CA THR A 437 23.98 -1.52 -24.01
C THR A 437 22.74 -1.59 -24.92
N PRO A 438 22.42 -2.76 -25.49
CA PRO A 438 21.16 -2.97 -26.20
C PRO A 438 19.94 -2.83 -25.28
N ILE A 439 18.84 -2.31 -25.81
CA ILE A 439 17.58 -2.10 -25.05
C ILE A 439 17.02 -3.42 -24.49
N SER A 440 17.23 -4.56 -25.17
CA SER A 440 16.82 -5.89 -24.70
C SER A 440 17.34 -6.27 -23.31
N LYS A 441 18.51 -5.75 -22.92
CA LYS A 441 19.15 -6.07 -21.65
C LYS A 441 18.71 -5.17 -20.49
N LEU A 442 17.97 -4.11 -20.79
CA LEU A 442 17.47 -3.18 -19.78
C LEU A 442 16.28 -3.80 -19.04
N SER A 443 16.21 -3.54 -17.74
CA SER A 443 15.04 -3.83 -16.92
C SER A 443 13.82 -2.99 -17.36
N GLY A 444 12.60 -3.39 -16.97
CA GLY A 444 11.39 -2.64 -17.30
C GLY A 444 11.44 -1.17 -16.86
N GLY A 445 11.90 -0.92 -15.62
CA GLY A 445 12.08 0.44 -15.10
C GLY A 445 13.13 1.25 -15.86
N GLU A 446 14.26 0.64 -16.24
CA GLU A 446 15.28 1.30 -17.07
C GLU A 446 14.75 1.62 -18.48
N ARG A 447 13.95 0.73 -19.09
CA ARG A 447 13.30 1.02 -20.38
C ARG A 447 12.30 2.17 -20.26
N LYS A 448 11.51 2.19 -19.17
CA LYS A 448 10.54 3.25 -18.89
C LYS A 448 11.21 4.61 -18.72
N ARG A 449 12.30 4.64 -17.96
CA ARG A 449 13.15 5.82 -17.77
C ARG A 449 13.78 6.29 -19.09
N LEU A 450 14.29 5.38 -19.90
CA LEU A 450 14.86 5.69 -21.21
C LEU A 450 13.81 6.28 -22.16
N HIS A 451 12.60 5.73 -22.14
CA HIS A 451 11.48 6.24 -22.93
C HIS A 451 11.09 7.65 -22.53
N LEU A 452 10.95 7.88 -21.22
CA LEU A 452 10.66 9.19 -20.67
C LEU A 452 11.72 10.20 -21.09
N LEU A 453 13.01 9.83 -20.99
CA LEU A 453 14.09 10.70 -21.46
C LEU A 453 13.98 11.00 -22.96
N ARG A 454 13.73 9.99 -23.82
CA ARG A 454 13.55 10.20 -25.27
C ARG A 454 12.46 11.23 -25.55
N LEU A 455 11.33 11.07 -24.87
CA LEU A 455 10.18 11.95 -24.99
C LEU A 455 10.54 13.38 -24.57
N LEU A 456 11.25 13.56 -23.45
CA LEU A 456 11.70 14.88 -23.00
C LEU A 456 12.68 15.54 -23.98
N MET A 457 13.45 14.75 -24.75
CA MET A 457 14.35 15.26 -25.79
C MET A 457 13.62 15.91 -26.98
N GLU A 458 12.31 15.69 -27.12
CA GLU A 458 11.48 16.36 -28.14
C GLU A 458 11.11 17.81 -27.77
N GLN A 459 11.54 18.29 -26.60
CA GLN A 459 11.26 19.62 -26.05
C GLN A 459 9.77 19.98 -26.04
N PRO A 460 8.93 19.14 -25.40
CA PRO A 460 7.51 19.41 -25.28
C PRO A 460 7.25 20.61 -24.37
N ASN A 461 6.03 21.13 -24.44
CA ASN A 461 5.63 22.28 -23.64
C ASN A 461 4.32 22.04 -22.85
N VAL A 462 3.67 20.90 -23.11
CA VAL A 462 2.64 20.31 -22.26
C VAL A 462 3.00 18.85 -22.03
N LEU A 463 3.13 18.46 -20.76
CA LEU A 463 3.38 17.09 -20.33
C LEU A 463 2.08 16.48 -19.83
N LEU A 464 1.67 15.37 -20.43
CA LEU A 464 0.56 14.52 -20.01
C LEU A 464 1.16 13.20 -19.53
N LEU A 465 1.13 12.96 -18.22
CA LEU A 465 1.78 11.81 -17.60
C LEU A 465 0.75 10.87 -17.01
N ASP A 466 0.60 9.66 -17.56
CA ASP A 466 -0.26 8.62 -17.00
C ASP A 466 0.59 7.67 -16.13
N GLU A 467 0.44 7.76 -14.81
CA GLU A 467 1.13 6.92 -13.83
C GLU A 467 2.66 6.88 -14.03
N PRO A 468 3.32 8.06 -14.02
CA PRO A 468 4.75 8.15 -14.31
C PRO A 468 5.61 7.48 -13.23
N THR A 469 5.10 7.40 -11.99
CA THR A 469 5.84 6.91 -10.83
C THR A 469 5.95 5.40 -10.74
N ASN A 470 5.01 4.67 -11.38
CA ASN A 470 5.02 3.20 -11.33
C ASN A 470 6.32 2.63 -11.94
N ASP A 471 6.86 1.59 -11.30
CA ASP A 471 8.07 0.87 -11.73
C ASP A 471 9.36 1.71 -11.77
N LEU A 472 9.36 2.91 -11.19
CA LEU A 472 10.54 3.74 -10.97
C LEU A 472 11.03 3.61 -9.54
N ASP A 473 12.35 3.54 -9.35
CA ASP A 473 12.92 3.58 -8.01
C ASP A 473 12.90 4.99 -7.41
N ILE A 474 13.02 5.05 -6.08
CA ILE A 474 12.99 6.29 -5.30
C ILE A 474 13.97 7.34 -5.81
N GLU A 475 15.17 6.94 -6.24
CA GLU A 475 16.19 7.87 -6.77
C GLU A 475 15.79 8.40 -8.16
N THR A 476 15.30 7.54 -9.06
CA THR A 476 14.80 8.00 -10.36
C THR A 476 13.56 8.90 -10.19
N LEU A 477 12.69 8.60 -9.22
CA LEU A 477 11.55 9.46 -8.87
C LEU A 477 12.00 10.86 -8.46
N GLY A 478 13.05 10.97 -7.62
CA GLY A 478 13.63 12.26 -7.25
C GLY A 478 14.10 13.07 -8.46
N VAL A 479 14.85 12.44 -9.38
CA VAL A 479 15.30 13.10 -10.63
C VAL A 479 14.12 13.55 -11.49
N LEU A 480 13.06 12.74 -11.56
CA LEU A 480 11.85 13.09 -12.31
C LEU A 480 11.07 14.24 -11.64
N GLU A 481 10.96 14.24 -10.31
CA GLU A 481 10.33 15.31 -9.56
C GLU A 481 11.07 16.63 -9.77
N ASP A 482 12.39 16.66 -9.58
CA ASP A 482 13.22 17.84 -9.78
C ASP A 482 13.09 18.37 -11.22
N PHE A 483 13.00 17.46 -12.19
CA PHE A 483 12.77 17.79 -13.59
C PHE A 483 11.40 18.46 -13.81
N ILE A 484 10.33 17.85 -13.29
CA ILE A 484 8.96 18.35 -13.46
C ILE A 484 8.77 19.66 -12.68
N GLU A 485 9.41 19.82 -11.53
CA GLU A 485 9.37 21.03 -10.73
C GLU A 485 9.94 22.22 -11.53
N ASN A 486 11.08 22.04 -12.18
CA ASN A 486 11.74 23.07 -12.99
C ASN A 486 11.18 23.23 -14.41
N PHE A 487 10.20 22.41 -14.83
CA PHE A 487 9.66 22.43 -16.19
C PHE A 487 8.76 23.67 -16.46
N PRO A 488 9.10 24.61 -17.36
CA PRO A 488 8.31 25.83 -17.51
C PRO A 488 6.90 25.64 -18.10
N GLY A 489 6.61 24.50 -18.74
CA GLY A 489 5.35 24.24 -19.44
C GLY A 489 4.18 23.89 -18.52
N VAL A 490 3.13 23.30 -19.10
CA VAL A 490 1.99 22.75 -18.34
C VAL A 490 2.24 21.27 -18.04
N VAL A 491 1.88 20.83 -16.84
CA VAL A 491 1.99 19.41 -16.45
C VAL A 491 0.63 18.95 -15.95
N ILE A 492 0.14 17.88 -16.56
CA ILE A 492 -1.05 17.15 -16.11
C ILE A 492 -0.60 15.72 -15.84
N THR A 493 -0.78 15.28 -14.61
CA THR A 493 -0.28 13.97 -14.17
C THR A 493 -1.36 13.18 -13.44
N ILE A 494 -1.42 11.88 -13.74
CA ILE A 494 -2.18 10.90 -12.99
C ILE A 494 -1.16 10.13 -12.16
N SER A 495 -1.33 10.10 -10.84
CA SER A 495 -0.46 9.31 -9.97
C SER A 495 -1.24 8.86 -8.76
N HIS A 496 -0.88 7.70 -8.23
CA HIS A 496 -1.29 7.23 -6.90
C HIS A 496 -0.28 7.58 -5.80
N ASP A 497 0.91 8.07 -6.18
CA ASP A 497 1.94 8.52 -5.25
C ASP A 497 1.57 9.90 -4.68
N ARG A 498 1.28 9.93 -3.37
CA ARG A 498 0.86 11.14 -2.68
C ARG A 498 2.00 12.16 -2.57
N PHE A 499 3.24 11.71 -2.34
CA PHE A 499 4.41 12.59 -2.22
C PHE A 499 4.67 13.29 -3.55
N PHE A 500 4.60 12.53 -4.64
CA PHE A 500 4.76 13.07 -5.98
C PHE A 500 3.67 14.11 -6.32
N LEU A 501 2.41 13.83 -5.99
CA LEU A 501 1.31 14.78 -6.21
C LEU A 501 1.43 16.03 -5.34
N ASP A 502 1.75 15.88 -4.05
CA ASP A 502 1.90 17.02 -3.13
C ASP A 502 3.04 17.97 -3.56
N ARG A 503 4.11 17.41 -4.12
CA ARG A 503 5.25 18.20 -4.59
C ARG A 503 4.98 18.92 -5.92
N ILE A 504 4.28 18.26 -6.84
CA ILE A 504 4.13 18.76 -8.23
C ILE A 504 2.82 19.49 -8.46
N ALA A 505 1.70 18.94 -7.99
CA ALA A 505 0.37 19.43 -8.31
C ALA A 505 0.03 20.69 -7.49
N LYS A 506 -0.48 21.71 -8.17
CA LYS A 506 -1.03 22.93 -7.54
C LYS A 506 -2.55 22.97 -7.57
N LYS A 507 -3.14 22.16 -8.44
CA LYS A 507 -4.58 21.97 -8.62
C LYS A 507 -4.85 20.48 -8.73
N LEU A 508 -5.99 20.04 -8.19
CA LEU A 508 -6.44 18.67 -8.26
C LEU A 508 -7.74 18.59 -9.02
N TRP A 509 -7.79 17.70 -10.02
CA TRP A 509 -9.02 17.31 -10.70
C TRP A 509 -9.49 15.97 -10.17
N ILE A 510 -10.69 15.95 -9.62
CA ILE A 510 -11.21 14.84 -8.83
C ILE A 510 -12.37 14.23 -9.59
N LEU A 511 -12.19 12.99 -10.05
CA LEU A 511 -13.24 12.24 -10.73
C LEU A 511 -14.08 11.50 -9.70
N ASP A 512 -15.41 11.62 -9.80
CA ASP A 512 -16.37 10.94 -8.91
C ASP A 512 -16.82 9.55 -9.42
N GLY A 513 -16.44 9.21 -10.66
CA GLY A 513 -16.82 7.96 -11.34
C GLY A 513 -18.26 7.92 -11.86
N LYS A 514 -19.03 9.00 -11.69
CA LYS A 514 -20.40 9.19 -12.19
C LYS A 514 -20.50 10.25 -13.29
N GLY A 515 -19.36 10.81 -13.71
CA GLY A 515 -19.27 11.81 -14.76
C GLY A 515 -18.88 13.20 -14.27
N GLY A 516 -18.89 13.44 -12.95
CA GLY A 516 -18.49 14.70 -12.35
C GLY A 516 -16.98 14.80 -12.20
N VAL A 517 -16.44 15.97 -12.55
CA VAL A 517 -15.06 16.36 -12.27
C VAL A 517 -15.10 17.61 -11.41
N SER A 518 -14.61 17.53 -10.18
CA SER A 518 -14.47 18.70 -9.29
C SER A 518 -13.02 19.19 -9.26
N GLU A 519 -12.84 20.49 -9.06
CA GLU A 519 -11.53 21.12 -8.91
C GLU A 519 -11.29 21.46 -7.44
N SER A 520 -10.09 21.15 -6.95
CA SER A 520 -9.59 21.61 -5.66
C SER A 520 -8.23 22.29 -5.81
N LEU A 521 -7.98 23.31 -4.98
CA LEU A 521 -6.69 23.98 -4.86
C LEU A 521 -5.93 23.53 -3.61
N ASP A 522 -6.47 22.55 -2.88
CA ASP A 522 -5.81 21.96 -1.72
C ASP A 522 -4.64 21.05 -2.17
N ILE A 523 -3.68 20.89 -1.28
CA ILE A 523 -2.64 19.84 -1.39
C ILE A 523 -3.34 18.47 -1.26
N TYR A 524 -2.80 17.43 -1.90
CA TYR A 524 -3.49 16.14 -1.98
C TYR A 524 -3.66 15.49 -0.61
N THR A 525 -2.66 15.59 0.27
CA THR A 525 -2.78 15.15 1.67
C THR A 525 -3.91 15.86 2.43
N ASP A 526 -4.04 17.19 2.29
CA ASP A 526 -5.10 17.96 2.95
C ASP A 526 -6.49 17.58 2.42
N TYR A 527 -6.58 17.37 1.10
CA TYR A 527 -7.81 16.92 0.46
C TYR A 527 -8.26 15.55 1.01
N LEU A 528 -7.35 14.60 1.16
CA LEU A 528 -7.66 13.28 1.71
C LEU A 528 -8.18 13.39 3.16
N ALA A 529 -7.51 14.19 4.00
CA ALA A 529 -7.93 14.38 5.38
C ALA A 529 -9.33 15.01 5.50
N LYS A 530 -9.64 16.01 4.67
CA LYS A 530 -10.98 16.61 4.60
C LYS A 530 -12.02 15.58 4.19
N ARG A 531 -11.76 14.83 3.11
CA ARG A 531 -12.66 13.81 2.60
C ARG A 531 -12.93 12.71 3.62
N GLU A 532 -11.92 12.29 4.37
CA GLU A 532 -12.10 11.30 5.43
C GLU A 532 -12.98 11.84 6.56
N SER A 533 -12.76 13.10 6.96
CA SER A 533 -13.60 13.76 7.96
C SER A 533 -15.06 13.91 7.52
N GLU A 534 -15.28 14.22 6.24
CA GLU A 534 -16.60 14.30 5.61
C GLU A 534 -17.27 12.92 5.57
N LEU A 535 -16.56 11.87 5.12
CA LEU A 535 -17.07 10.49 5.12
C LEU A 535 -17.39 9.99 6.53
N GLN A 536 -16.62 10.38 7.54
CA GLN A 536 -16.90 10.05 8.93
C GLN A 536 -18.12 10.82 9.47
N GLN A 537 -18.32 12.07 9.04
CA GLN A 537 -19.52 12.84 9.35
C GLN A 537 -20.75 12.25 8.65
N GLU A 538 -20.68 11.97 7.35
CA GLU A 538 -21.72 11.29 6.57
C GLU A 538 -22.02 9.91 7.14
N ALA A 539 -21.03 9.13 7.57
CA ALA A 539 -21.27 7.83 8.21
C ALA A 539 -21.92 7.97 9.59
N LYS A 540 -21.66 9.07 10.32
CA LYS A 540 -22.36 9.40 11.57
C LYS A 540 -23.79 9.85 11.29
N GLU A 541 -24.01 10.67 10.27
CA GLU A 541 -25.31 11.14 9.83
C GLU A 541 -26.17 10.00 9.24
N MET A 542 -25.62 9.12 8.40
CA MET A 542 -26.27 7.91 7.91
C MET A 542 -26.56 6.90 9.02
N LYS A 543 -25.74 6.83 10.08
CA LYS A 543 -26.06 6.06 11.29
C LYS A 543 -27.22 6.69 12.08
N LEU A 544 -27.40 8.01 12.01
CA LEU A 544 -28.54 8.75 12.55
C LEU A 544 -29.79 8.64 11.64
N GLU A 545 -29.60 8.44 10.33
CA GLU A 545 -30.64 8.36 9.29
C GLU A 545 -31.07 6.94 8.89
N LYS A 546 -30.52 5.88 9.49
CA LYS A 546 -31.18 4.56 9.43
C LYS A 546 -32.65 4.79 9.78
N PRO A 547 -33.62 4.33 8.95
CA PRO A 547 -35.01 4.54 9.26
C PRO A 547 -35.21 3.94 10.65
N LYS A 548 -35.57 4.80 11.60
CA LYS A 548 -36.31 4.33 12.77
C LYS A 548 -37.43 3.51 12.15
N VAL A 549 -37.37 2.19 12.30
CA VAL A 549 -38.60 1.42 12.41
C VAL A 549 -39.44 2.25 13.33
N GLU A 550 -40.57 2.76 12.84
CA GLU A 550 -41.51 3.52 13.63
C GLU A 550 -41.93 2.60 14.78
N LYS A 551 -41.17 2.63 15.88
CA LYS A 551 -41.80 2.63 17.18
C LYS A 551 -42.62 3.90 17.14
N GLN A 552 -43.90 3.70 16.86
CA GLN A 552 -44.96 4.63 17.20
C GLN A 552 -44.50 5.38 18.45
N LYS A 553 -44.44 6.71 18.38
CA LYS A 553 -44.29 7.53 19.57
C LYS A 553 -45.48 7.19 20.46
N SER A 554 -45.34 6.18 21.32
CA SER A 554 -46.15 6.08 22.51
C SER A 554 -45.74 7.28 23.34
N GLU A 555 -46.66 8.23 23.46
CA GLU A 555 -46.60 9.27 24.48
C GLU A 555 -46.06 8.63 25.76
N LYS A 556 -45.02 9.22 26.37
CA LYS A 556 -44.56 8.78 27.67
C LYS A 556 -45.77 8.81 28.61
N LYS A 557 -46.32 7.65 28.94
CA LYS A 557 -47.41 7.52 29.90
C LYS A 557 -46.85 8.00 31.23
N LYS A 558 -47.29 9.18 31.67
CA LYS A 558 -47.09 9.55 33.07
C LYS A 558 -48.01 8.67 33.92
N LEU A 559 -47.50 8.17 35.03
CA LEU A 559 -48.32 7.44 36.02
C LEU A 559 -49.58 8.26 36.32
N SER A 560 -50.74 7.61 36.22
CA SER A 560 -52.00 8.19 36.70
C SER A 560 -51.91 8.44 38.21
N PHE A 561 -52.63 9.42 38.75
CA PHE A 561 -52.67 9.71 40.20
C PHE A 561 -52.98 8.46 41.04
N LYS A 562 -53.77 7.51 40.50
CA LYS A 562 -54.03 6.22 41.14
C LYS A 562 -52.82 5.28 41.13
N GLU A 563 -52.10 5.22 40.01
CA GLU A 563 -50.91 4.37 39.84
C GLU A 563 -49.70 4.90 40.62
N GLN A 564 -49.62 6.22 40.79
CA GLN A 564 -48.59 6.85 41.61
C GLN A 564 -48.78 6.53 43.11
N LYS A 565 -50.03 6.54 43.59
CA LYS A 565 -50.36 6.11 44.96
C LYS A 565 -50.16 4.60 45.14
N GLU A 566 -50.45 3.81 44.10
CA GLU A 566 -50.19 2.37 44.07
C GLU A 566 -48.69 2.10 44.18
N TRP A 567 -47.86 2.78 43.39
CA TRP A 567 -46.39 2.69 43.44
C TRP A 567 -45.79 2.99 44.82
N GLU A 568 -46.31 4.00 45.52
CA GLU A 568 -45.87 4.31 46.88
C GLU A 568 -46.22 3.22 47.91
N SER A 569 -47.27 2.42 47.66
CA SER A 569 -47.80 1.43 48.62
C SER A 569 -47.53 -0.03 48.27
N ILE A 570 -47.18 -0.32 47.01
CA ILE A 570 -47.03 -1.68 46.52
C ILE A 570 -45.82 -2.38 47.15
N ALA A 571 -44.73 -1.66 47.42
CA ALA A 571 -43.55 -2.20 48.10
C ALA A 571 -43.88 -2.67 49.53
N ASP A 572 -44.64 -1.87 50.28
CA ASP A 572 -45.11 -2.24 51.63
C ASP A 572 -46.07 -3.44 51.58
N THR A 573 -46.89 -3.53 50.52
CA THR A 573 -47.83 -4.63 50.34
C THR A 573 -47.11 -5.94 50.03
N ILE A 574 -46.09 -5.90 49.16
CA ILE A 574 -45.22 -7.04 48.85
C ILE A 574 -44.56 -7.55 50.12
N ALA A 575 -43.97 -6.67 50.93
CA ALA A 575 -43.33 -7.04 52.18
C ALA A 575 -44.31 -7.71 53.18
N GLN A 576 -45.55 -7.23 53.26
CA GLN A 576 -46.58 -7.85 54.11
C GLN A 576 -47.02 -9.23 53.60
N VAL A 577 -47.06 -9.45 52.29
CA VAL A 577 -47.40 -10.75 51.71
C VAL A 577 -46.25 -11.74 51.91
N GLU A 578 -45.00 -11.31 51.76
CA GLU A 578 -43.81 -12.14 52.08
C GLU A 578 -43.82 -12.59 53.54
N GLU A 579 -44.10 -11.69 54.48
CA GLU A 579 -44.18 -12.03 55.90
C GLU A 579 -45.30 -13.04 56.19
N LYS A 580 -46.45 -12.92 55.49
CA LYS A 580 -47.56 -13.89 55.58
C LYS A 580 -47.21 -15.25 54.97
N ILE A 581 -46.48 -15.28 53.86
CA ILE A 581 -45.99 -16.53 53.27
C ILE A 581 -45.07 -17.22 54.26
N MET A 582 -44.07 -16.51 54.79
CA MET A 582 -43.10 -17.06 55.73
C MET A 582 -43.76 -17.60 57.01
N THR A 583 -44.72 -16.87 57.58
CA THR A 583 -45.48 -17.34 58.74
C THR A 583 -46.37 -18.54 58.42
N THR A 584 -46.97 -18.59 57.23
CA THR A 584 -47.78 -19.75 56.79
C THR A 584 -46.92 -20.99 56.54
N GLU A 585 -45.71 -20.83 56.00
CA GLU A 585 -44.72 -21.91 55.85
C GLU A 585 -44.29 -22.47 57.22
N ASP A 586 -44.03 -21.59 58.19
CA ASP A 586 -43.72 -21.98 59.56
C ASP A 586 -44.89 -22.73 60.22
N GLU A 587 -46.13 -22.29 60.00
CA GLU A 587 -47.34 -22.98 60.48
C GLU A 587 -47.54 -24.35 59.83
N ILE A 588 -47.23 -24.50 58.53
CA ILE A 588 -47.23 -25.78 57.83
C ILE A 588 -46.18 -26.72 58.43
N SER A 589 -44.97 -26.22 58.70
CA SER A 589 -43.88 -27.01 59.27
C SER A 589 -44.19 -27.53 60.68
N SER A 590 -45.00 -26.80 61.45
CA SER A 590 -45.40 -27.14 62.82
C SER A 590 -46.70 -27.96 62.90
N ALA A 591 -47.51 -28.01 61.84
CA ALA A 591 -48.77 -28.75 61.76
C ALA A 591 -48.59 -30.22 61.33
N GLY A 592 -47.68 -30.97 61.97
CA GLY A 592 -47.30 -32.32 61.52
C GLY A 592 -48.34 -33.45 61.62
N SER A 593 -49.50 -33.25 62.26
CA SER A 593 -50.49 -34.33 62.51
C SER A 593 -51.95 -34.00 62.20
N ASP A 594 -52.27 -32.77 61.78
CA ASP A 594 -53.64 -32.37 61.40
C ASP A 594 -53.74 -32.21 59.87
N PHE A 595 -54.16 -33.29 59.22
CA PHE A 595 -54.23 -33.38 57.76
C PHE A 595 -55.19 -32.36 57.14
N THR A 596 -56.28 -32.02 57.85
CA THR A 596 -57.25 -31.03 57.40
C THR A 596 -56.69 -29.61 57.49
N LYS A 597 -55.97 -29.29 58.57
CA LYS A 597 -55.33 -27.98 58.73
C LYS A 597 -54.17 -27.79 57.75
N LEU A 598 -53.36 -28.84 57.50
CA LEU A 598 -52.30 -28.83 56.50
C LEU A 598 -52.83 -28.53 55.09
N GLN A 599 -53.94 -29.16 54.70
CA GLN A 599 -54.53 -28.93 53.38
C GLN A 599 -55.04 -27.49 53.22
N GLN A 600 -55.62 -26.90 54.27
CA GLN A 600 -56.04 -25.50 54.26
C GLN A 600 -54.85 -24.55 54.17
N LEU A 601 -53.83 -24.73 55.03
CA LEU A 601 -52.64 -23.88 55.03
C LEU A 601 -51.86 -23.97 53.71
N THR A 602 -51.77 -25.17 53.10
CA THR A 602 -51.12 -25.34 51.80
C THR A 602 -51.89 -24.61 50.69
N SER A 603 -53.24 -24.66 50.71
CA SER A 603 -54.06 -23.92 49.76
C SER A 603 -53.97 -22.41 49.95
N ASP A 604 -53.84 -21.94 51.18
CA ASP A 604 -53.71 -20.52 51.47
C ASP A 604 -52.30 -20.02 51.12
N LEU A 605 -51.27 -20.83 51.32
CA LEU A 605 -49.91 -20.56 50.83
C LEU A 605 -49.87 -20.44 49.30
N GLU A 606 -50.54 -21.34 48.58
CA GLU A 606 -50.61 -21.29 47.12
C GLU A 606 -51.30 -20.02 46.61
N LYS A 607 -52.35 -19.54 47.31
CA LYS A 607 -52.98 -18.24 47.00
C LYS A 607 -52.08 -17.05 47.31
N LEU A 608 -51.39 -17.07 48.45
CA LEU A 608 -50.47 -16.00 48.82
C LEU A 608 -49.29 -15.90 47.84
N ASN A 609 -48.77 -17.03 47.35
CA ASN A 609 -47.74 -17.06 46.31
C ASN A 609 -48.25 -16.50 44.98
N GLN A 610 -49.48 -16.84 44.57
CA GLN A 610 -50.10 -16.24 43.38
C GLN A 610 -50.32 -14.73 43.53
N GLU A 611 -50.74 -14.27 44.70
CA GLU A 611 -50.89 -12.84 45.02
C GLU A 611 -49.54 -12.11 44.97
N TYR A 612 -48.49 -12.74 45.50
CA TYR A 612 -47.12 -12.22 45.44
C TYR A 612 -46.59 -12.09 44.01
N GLU A 613 -46.75 -13.12 43.17
CA GLU A 613 -46.35 -13.05 41.75
C GLU A 613 -47.08 -11.92 41.02
N GLN A 614 -48.39 -11.75 41.23
CA GLN A 614 -49.16 -10.66 40.64
C GLN A 614 -48.68 -9.28 41.11
N LEU A 615 -48.33 -9.13 42.38
CA LEU A 615 -47.79 -7.88 42.92
C LEU A 615 -46.41 -7.57 42.34
N ILE A 616 -45.55 -8.57 42.12
CA ILE A 616 -44.24 -8.38 41.48
C ILE A 616 -44.38 -8.00 40.01
N GLU A 617 -45.25 -8.68 39.25
CA GLU A 617 -45.53 -8.29 37.86
C GLU A 617 -46.06 -6.84 37.79
N ARG A 618 -46.95 -6.49 38.73
CA ARG A 618 -47.52 -5.14 38.82
C ARG A 618 -46.47 -4.10 39.22
N TRP A 619 -45.56 -4.44 40.13
CA TRP A 619 -44.42 -3.58 40.50
C TRP A 619 -43.47 -3.38 39.32
N SER A 620 -43.09 -4.45 38.62
CA SER A 620 -42.24 -4.37 37.43
C SER A 620 -42.85 -3.47 36.35
N TYR A 621 -44.18 -3.57 36.14
CA TYR A 621 -44.90 -2.70 35.21
C TYR A 621 -44.83 -1.22 35.63
N LEU A 622 -45.03 -0.92 36.91
CA LEU A 622 -44.97 0.45 37.42
C LEU A 622 -43.53 1.01 37.40
N ASP A 623 -42.51 0.18 37.66
CA ASP A 623 -41.09 0.57 37.62
C ASP A 623 -40.65 0.93 36.19
N GLU A 624 -41.05 0.13 35.20
CA GLU A 624 -40.79 0.41 33.78
C GLU A 624 -41.39 1.75 33.33
N ILE A 625 -42.51 2.18 33.94
CA ILE A 625 -43.14 3.47 33.63
C ILE A 625 -42.52 4.62 34.44
N ALA A 626 -42.09 4.36 35.68
CA ALA A 626 -41.53 5.37 36.56
C ALA A 626 -40.07 5.72 36.22
N ASN A 627 -39.26 4.71 35.87
CA ASN A 627 -37.81 4.79 35.69
C ASN A 627 -37.34 4.55 34.24
N GLY A 628 -38.21 4.08 33.33
CA GLY A 628 -37.96 3.95 31.89
C GLY A 628 -38.40 5.16 31.05
#